data_AF-A0AAU3F8B8-F1
#
_entry.id   AF-A0AAU3F8B8-F1
#
_cell.length_a   1.000
_cell.length_b   1.000
_cell.length_c   1.000
_cell.angle_alpha   90.00
_cell.angle_beta   90.00
_cell.angle_gamma   90.00
#
_symmetry.space_group_name_H-M   'P 1'
#
loop_
_entity.id
_entity.type
_entity.pdbx_description
1 polymer ?
#
loop_
_entity_poly.entity_id
_entity_poly.type
_entity_poly.pdbx_seq_one_letter_code
_entity_poly.pdbx_strand_id
1 'polypeptide(L)'
;MRQSHRLLAGLLAAGALLTAGCAQSVDPIERLGRKAARQVTPGTGAPRSAAHRRWGLAGPLTRAPRPPAHRLSAAYVVDHVPTRDKVVFLAVDAGAARDPRFVRMTGELKLPVSVFRAEGRPDLPTLSYEGQRAEICGQRRSRLFHPPRGAYNADTLRAAADCGVRAVVLGREFGEYALGEQLRPGDIVRADARATGALLRRIQEQGYAVGRLEDYV
;
A
#
# COMPACT_ATOMS: atom_id res chain seq x y z
N MET A 1 65.17 -71.30 26.26
CA MET A 1 66.24 -70.34 25.94
C MET A 1 65.66 -68.92 26.07
N ARG A 2 66.30 -68.10 26.92
CA ARG A 2 66.24 -66.61 27.08
C ARG A 2 64.87 -65.97 27.40
N GLN A 3 64.58 -65.53 28.65
CA GLN A 3 65.03 -64.28 29.35
C GLN A 3 64.50 -63.00 28.66
N SER A 4 63.82 -62.02 29.28
CA SER A 4 63.89 -61.40 30.63
C SER A 4 62.63 -60.54 30.90
N HIS A 5 61.94 -60.65 32.05
CA HIS A 5 61.96 -59.77 33.25
C HIS A 5 61.39 -58.32 33.12
N ARG A 6 60.24 -58.06 33.77
CA ARG A 6 60.02 -57.23 35.01
C ARG A 6 59.37 -55.88 34.61
N LEU A 7 58.36 -55.30 35.27
CA LEU A 7 58.09 -55.12 36.71
C LEU A 7 56.57 -55.04 37.02
N LEU A 8 56.26 -55.38 38.27
CA LEU A 8 55.00 -55.21 39.00
C LEU A 8 54.67 -53.73 39.30
N ALA A 9 53.37 -53.41 39.33
CA ALA A 9 52.63 -52.63 40.34
C ALA A 9 51.24 -52.35 39.74
N GLY A 10 50.09 -52.52 40.38
CA GLY A 10 49.75 -52.63 41.79
C GLY A 10 48.49 -51.78 42.02
N LEU A 11 47.46 -52.43 42.58
CA LEU A 11 46.35 -51.84 43.37
C LEU A 11 45.16 -51.13 42.70
N LEU A 12 44.01 -51.80 42.89
CA LEU A 12 42.78 -51.33 43.55
C LEU A 12 41.76 -50.43 42.82
N ALA A 13 40.58 -51.05 42.68
CA ALA A 13 39.28 -50.63 43.20
C ALA A 13 38.44 -49.59 42.44
N ALA A 14 37.27 -50.09 42.03
CA ALA A 14 35.92 -49.56 42.24
C ALA A 14 35.57 -48.17 41.69
N GLY A 15 34.49 -48.12 40.91
CA GLY A 15 33.74 -46.89 40.68
C GLY A 15 32.86 -46.96 39.44
N ALA A 16 31.63 -47.45 39.60
CA ALA A 16 30.57 -47.27 38.61
C ALA A 16 30.20 -45.77 38.50
N LEU A 17 29.97 -45.25 37.30
CA LEU A 17 28.97 -44.21 37.04
C LEU A 17 28.76 -44.02 35.53
N LEU A 18 27.51 -44.22 35.11
CA LEU A 18 26.96 -43.96 33.78
C LEU A 18 27.13 -42.48 33.43
N THR A 19 27.67 -42.17 32.25
CA THR A 19 27.22 -41.01 31.48
C THR A 19 27.14 -41.35 30.00
N ALA A 20 25.90 -41.44 29.51
CA ALA A 20 25.57 -41.32 28.11
C ALA A 20 26.01 -39.93 27.61
N GLY A 21 26.72 -39.90 26.49
CA GLY A 21 27.22 -38.65 25.91
C GLY A 21 27.45 -38.77 24.42
N CYS A 22 26.37 -38.76 23.64
CA CYS A 22 26.42 -38.40 22.23
C CYS A 22 25.23 -37.50 21.87
N ALA A 23 25.56 -36.23 21.66
CA ALA A 23 24.99 -35.30 20.68
C ALA A 23 23.46 -35.13 20.64
N GLN A 24 22.95 -34.15 21.38
CA GLN A 24 21.69 -33.49 21.00
C GLN A 24 21.96 -32.53 19.84
N SER A 25 21.45 -32.88 18.67
CA SER A 25 21.25 -31.98 17.54
C SER A 25 20.39 -30.81 17.98
N VAL A 26 20.97 -29.61 18.07
CA VAL A 26 20.21 -28.37 18.25
C VAL A 26 19.97 -27.74 16.88
N ASP A 27 18.70 -27.69 16.49
CA ASP A 27 18.24 -27.06 15.24
C ASP A 27 18.71 -25.59 15.15
N PRO A 28 19.33 -25.16 14.04
CA PRO A 28 19.83 -23.79 13.85
C PRO A 28 18.75 -22.69 13.95
N ILE A 29 17.47 -23.06 13.85
CA ILE A 29 16.34 -22.13 13.69
C ILE A 29 15.97 -21.43 15.02
N GLU A 30 16.13 -22.10 16.17
CA GLU A 30 15.75 -21.52 17.46
C GLU A 30 16.69 -20.37 17.92
N ARG A 31 17.97 -20.42 17.52
CA ARG A 31 18.97 -19.44 17.95
C ARG A 31 18.89 -18.12 17.18
N LEU A 32 18.36 -18.15 15.95
CA LEU A 32 18.03 -16.96 15.15
C LEU A 32 16.73 -16.29 15.62
N GLY A 33 15.74 -17.06 16.08
CA GLY A 33 14.46 -16.53 16.56
C GLY A 33 14.59 -15.62 17.78
N ARG A 34 15.51 -15.90 18.71
CA ARG A 34 15.64 -15.13 19.97
C ARG A 34 16.38 -13.79 19.83
N LYS A 35 17.24 -13.63 18.81
CA LYS A 35 17.87 -12.34 18.49
C LYS A 35 16.98 -11.48 17.58
N ALA A 36 16.22 -12.08 16.67
CA ALA A 36 15.25 -11.34 15.84
C ALA A 36 14.04 -10.85 16.66
N ALA A 37 13.59 -11.60 17.67
CA ALA A 37 12.46 -11.20 18.53
C ALA A 37 12.79 -10.07 19.53
N ARG A 38 14.07 -9.75 19.78
CA ARG A 38 14.48 -8.66 20.68
C ARG A 38 14.63 -7.30 19.99
N GLN A 39 14.43 -7.21 18.67
CA GLN A 39 14.58 -5.97 17.91
C GLN A 39 13.30 -5.52 17.17
N VAL A 40 12.16 -6.15 17.44
CA VAL A 40 10.86 -5.59 17.12
C VAL A 40 10.24 -5.10 18.42
N THR A 41 10.75 -3.99 18.94
CA THR A 41 9.89 -3.14 19.76
C THR A 41 8.70 -2.79 18.86
N PRO A 42 7.45 -3.14 19.20
CA PRO A 42 6.31 -2.54 18.53
C PRO A 42 6.51 -1.06 18.76
N GLY A 43 6.88 -0.31 17.71
CA GLY A 43 7.05 1.12 17.83
C GLY A 43 5.76 1.61 18.47
N THR A 44 5.89 2.14 19.70
CA THR A 44 4.79 2.72 20.45
C THR A 44 4.18 3.75 19.54
N GLY A 45 3.13 3.34 18.83
CA GLY A 45 2.47 4.17 17.84
C GLY A 45 2.07 5.40 18.61
N ALA A 46 2.65 6.56 18.24
CA ALA A 46 2.23 7.83 18.78
C ALA A 46 0.70 7.79 18.85
N PRO A 47 0.08 8.05 20.02
CA PRO A 47 -1.35 7.85 20.17
C PRO A 47 -2.04 8.53 18.98
N ARG A 48 -3.02 7.85 18.36
CA ARG A 48 -3.74 8.33 17.15
C ARG A 48 -4.15 9.82 17.25
N SER A 49 -4.27 10.33 18.47
CA SER A 49 -4.49 11.73 18.83
C SER A 49 -3.34 12.71 18.50
N ALA A 50 -2.16 12.27 18.04
CA ALA A 50 -1.04 13.15 17.71
C ALA A 50 -0.68 13.19 16.21
N ALA A 51 -1.12 12.19 15.42
CA ALA A 51 -0.76 12.11 14.00
C ALA A 51 -1.33 13.29 13.20
N HIS A 52 -2.61 13.61 13.40
CA HIS A 52 -3.27 14.70 12.70
C HIS A 52 -2.56 16.05 12.93
N ARG A 53 -2.08 16.33 14.16
CA ARG A 53 -1.33 17.56 14.48
C ARG A 53 -0.01 17.68 13.72
N ARG A 54 0.74 16.58 13.55
CA ARG A 54 2.00 16.58 12.78
C ARG A 54 1.80 16.98 11.32
N TRP A 55 0.62 16.69 10.79
CA TRP A 55 0.25 16.98 9.41
C TRP A 55 -0.61 18.25 9.27
N GLY A 56 -0.72 19.06 10.34
CA GLY A 56 -1.42 20.34 10.30
C GLY A 56 -2.95 20.23 10.19
N LEU A 57 -3.52 19.10 10.59
CA LEU A 57 -4.96 18.90 10.65
C LEU A 57 -5.49 19.30 12.05
N ALA A 58 -6.68 19.89 12.10
CA ALA A 58 -7.35 20.33 13.33
C ALA A 58 -7.82 19.15 14.21
N GLY A 59 -8.04 17.98 13.61
CA GLY A 59 -8.48 16.76 14.29
C GLY A 59 -8.26 15.51 13.44
N PRO A 60 -8.65 14.33 13.92
CA PRO A 60 -8.71 13.12 13.10
C PRO A 60 -9.63 13.32 11.89
N LEU A 61 -9.31 12.67 10.76
CA LEU A 61 -10.21 12.66 9.60
C LEU A 61 -11.45 11.82 9.90
N THR A 62 -12.59 12.27 9.35
CA THR A 62 -13.85 11.54 9.41
C THR A 62 -13.68 10.17 8.77
N ARG A 63 -14.20 9.13 9.43
CA ARG A 63 -14.20 7.78 8.87
C ARG A 63 -15.14 7.72 7.68
N ALA A 64 -14.71 7.10 6.58
CA ALA A 64 -15.58 6.88 5.44
C ALA A 64 -16.79 6.00 5.83
N PRO A 65 -17.99 6.31 5.30
CA PRO A 65 -19.15 5.46 5.47
C PRO A 65 -18.92 4.09 4.82
N ARG A 66 -19.82 3.15 5.13
CA ARG A 66 -19.76 1.81 4.50
C ARG A 66 -20.03 1.97 2.99
N PRO A 67 -19.15 1.44 2.12
CA PRO A 67 -19.37 1.51 0.68
C PRO A 67 -20.70 0.86 0.27
N PRO A 68 -21.33 1.31 -0.82
CA PRO A 68 -22.56 0.72 -1.33
C PRO A 68 -22.37 -0.75 -1.74
N ALA A 69 -23.42 -1.56 -1.60
CA ALA A 69 -23.38 -2.98 -1.93
C ALA A 69 -23.24 -3.24 -3.44
N HIS A 70 -23.79 -2.35 -4.27
CA HIS A 70 -23.71 -2.44 -5.72
C HIS A 70 -22.50 -1.66 -6.23
N ARG A 71 -21.69 -2.36 -7.02
CA ARG A 71 -20.53 -1.82 -7.73
C ARG A 71 -20.85 -1.75 -9.22
N LEU A 72 -20.22 -0.82 -9.92
CA LEU A 72 -20.51 -0.56 -11.33
C LEU A 72 -19.84 -1.65 -12.20
N SER A 73 -20.51 -2.10 -13.27
CA SER A 73 -20.08 -3.24 -14.10
C SER A 73 -19.75 -2.83 -15.55
N ALA A 74 -18.68 -3.43 -16.12
CA ALA A 74 -18.02 -3.15 -17.42
C ALA A 74 -17.10 -1.90 -17.43
N ALA A 75 -16.11 -1.81 -18.32
CA ALA A 75 -15.20 -0.65 -18.41
C ALA A 75 -15.96 0.63 -18.78
N TYR A 76 -16.40 1.39 -17.78
CA TYR A 76 -17.04 2.69 -17.92
C TYR A 76 -16.10 3.82 -17.51
N VAL A 77 -16.37 5.03 -17.97
CA VAL A 77 -15.63 6.24 -17.56
C VAL A 77 -16.23 6.78 -16.27
N VAL A 78 -15.39 7.02 -15.26
CA VAL A 78 -15.78 7.54 -13.93
C VAL A 78 -14.98 8.79 -13.66
N ASP A 79 -15.60 9.96 -13.70
CA ASP A 79 -15.03 11.21 -13.19
C ASP A 79 -15.53 11.55 -11.77
N HIS A 80 -16.64 10.92 -11.38
CA HIS A 80 -17.35 11.16 -10.14
C HIS A 80 -18.09 9.89 -9.68
N VAL A 81 -18.11 9.64 -8.37
CA VAL A 81 -18.84 8.52 -7.78
C VAL A 81 -20.25 8.99 -7.37
N PRO A 82 -21.33 8.39 -7.90
CA PRO A 82 -22.69 8.80 -7.54
C PRO A 82 -23.00 8.43 -6.09
N THR A 83 -22.87 9.40 -5.18
CA THR A 83 -23.19 9.22 -3.76
C THR A 83 -23.71 10.50 -3.13
N ARG A 84 -24.49 10.35 -2.05
CA ARG A 84 -24.91 11.46 -1.18
C ARG A 84 -24.07 11.57 0.08
N ASP A 85 -23.26 10.54 0.35
CA ASP A 85 -22.36 10.54 1.48
C ASP A 85 -21.26 11.58 1.28
N LYS A 86 -20.90 12.30 2.35
CA LYS A 86 -19.77 13.24 2.33
C LYS A 86 -18.43 12.48 2.33
N VAL A 87 -18.14 11.82 1.22
CA VAL A 87 -16.90 11.09 0.94
C VAL A 87 -16.29 11.58 -0.37
N VAL A 88 -14.97 11.70 -0.39
CA VAL A 88 -14.17 11.97 -1.59
C VAL A 88 -13.08 10.92 -1.74
N PHE A 89 -12.51 10.82 -2.94
CA PHE A 89 -11.54 9.80 -3.33
C PHE A 89 -10.23 10.43 -3.74
N LEU A 90 -9.15 10.10 -3.02
CA LEU A 90 -7.81 10.57 -3.34
C LEU A 90 -7.18 9.65 -4.38
N ALA A 91 -7.07 10.14 -5.61
CA ALA A 91 -6.36 9.49 -6.70
C ALA A 91 -4.96 10.09 -6.80
N VAL A 92 -3.93 9.28 -6.57
CA VAL A 92 -2.54 9.74 -6.64
C VAL A 92 -1.79 8.98 -7.72
N ASP A 93 -0.82 9.64 -8.35
CA ASP A 93 0.08 8.95 -9.26
C ASP A 93 1.09 8.07 -8.49
N ALA A 94 1.67 7.09 -9.19
CA ALA A 94 2.65 6.19 -8.61
C ALA A 94 3.95 6.91 -8.16
N GLY A 95 4.24 8.10 -8.68
CA GLY A 95 5.34 8.97 -8.23
C GLY A 95 5.08 9.55 -6.85
N ALA A 96 3.88 10.09 -6.61
CA ALA A 96 3.45 10.51 -5.27
C ALA A 96 3.54 9.35 -4.26
N ALA A 97 3.17 8.13 -4.66
CA ALA A 97 3.28 6.93 -3.83
C ALA A 97 4.73 6.49 -3.52
N ARG A 98 5.75 7.05 -4.19
CA ARG A 98 7.18 6.82 -3.91
C ARG A 98 7.78 7.90 -2.99
N ASP A 99 7.10 9.02 -2.78
CA ASP A 99 7.58 10.09 -1.91
C ASP A 99 7.57 9.65 -0.43
N PRO A 100 8.72 9.69 0.28
CA PRO A 100 8.79 9.21 1.67
C PRO A 100 7.90 9.99 2.64
N ARG A 101 7.70 11.30 2.41
CA ARG A 101 6.83 12.15 3.25
C ARG A 101 5.38 11.74 3.03
N PHE A 102 4.97 11.48 1.80
CA PHE A 102 3.64 10.98 1.46
C PHE A 102 3.37 9.59 2.04
N VAL A 103 4.32 8.65 1.91
CA VAL A 103 4.20 7.30 2.49
C VAL A 103 4.04 7.37 4.01
N ARG A 104 4.82 8.21 4.69
CA ARG A 104 4.67 8.41 6.14
C ARG A 104 3.31 9.04 6.49
N MET A 105 2.87 10.05 5.73
CA MET A 105 1.59 10.71 5.93
C MET A 105 0.41 9.74 5.81
N THR A 106 0.35 8.99 4.71
CA THR A 106 -0.73 8.02 4.46
C THR A 106 -0.73 6.89 5.49
N GLY A 107 0.44 6.40 5.90
CA GLY A 107 0.56 5.40 6.96
C GLY A 107 0.08 5.88 8.33
N GLU A 108 0.54 7.07 8.76
CA GLU A 108 0.17 7.63 10.07
C GLU A 108 -1.31 8.03 10.16
N LEU A 109 -1.87 8.58 9.07
CA LEU A 109 -3.27 9.00 8.99
C LEU A 109 -4.20 7.85 8.57
N LYS A 110 -3.66 6.69 8.19
CA LYS A 110 -4.38 5.54 7.62
C LYS A 110 -5.27 5.94 6.43
N LEU A 111 -4.71 6.73 5.52
CA LEU A 111 -5.43 7.26 4.37
C LEU A 111 -5.67 6.16 3.32
N PRO A 112 -6.93 5.93 2.91
CA PRO A 112 -7.25 4.99 1.86
C PRO A 112 -7.10 5.65 0.48
N VAL A 113 -5.87 5.78 -0.01
CA VAL A 113 -5.60 6.35 -1.33
C VAL A 113 -5.68 5.29 -2.44
N SER A 114 -6.07 5.70 -3.64
CA SER A 114 -6.05 4.88 -4.85
C SER A 114 -4.88 5.34 -5.74
N VAL A 115 -4.01 4.41 -6.12
CA VAL A 115 -2.76 4.73 -6.83
C VAL A 115 -2.85 4.34 -8.30
N PHE A 116 -2.53 5.27 -9.19
CA PHE A 116 -2.55 5.08 -10.63
C PHE A 116 -1.18 5.29 -11.27
N ARG A 117 -0.87 4.54 -12.31
CA ARG A 117 0.37 4.70 -13.07
C ARG A 117 0.12 5.47 -14.35
N ALA A 118 0.28 6.79 -14.29
CA ALA A 118 0.10 7.68 -15.45
C ALA A 118 1.39 8.44 -15.84
N GLU A 119 2.32 8.62 -14.90
CA GLU A 119 3.57 9.36 -15.12
C GLU A 119 4.51 8.63 -16.11
N GLY A 120 5.13 9.41 -17.03
CA GLY A 120 6.13 8.90 -17.98
C GLY A 120 5.58 8.04 -19.11
N ARG A 121 4.26 8.05 -19.33
CA ARG A 121 3.57 7.23 -20.34
C ARG A 121 3.14 8.03 -21.58
N PRO A 122 3.10 7.39 -22.76
CA PRO A 122 2.60 8.03 -23.99
C PRO A 122 1.11 8.37 -23.88
N ASP A 123 0.65 9.29 -24.73
CA ASP A 123 -0.78 9.58 -24.87
C ASP A 123 -1.44 8.43 -25.62
N LEU A 124 -2.41 7.77 -25.00
CA LEU A 124 -3.05 6.61 -25.61
C LEU A 124 -3.69 6.92 -26.97
N PRO A 125 -4.34 8.08 -27.20
CA PRO A 125 -4.92 8.38 -28.50
C PRO A 125 -3.93 8.50 -29.65
N THR A 126 -2.62 8.63 -29.37
CA THR A 126 -1.58 8.67 -30.42
C THR A 126 -1.12 7.28 -30.85
N LEU A 127 -1.56 6.23 -30.14
CA LEU A 127 -1.21 4.84 -30.42
C LEU A 127 -2.32 4.11 -31.18
N SER A 128 -1.93 3.07 -31.93
CA SER A 128 -2.87 2.09 -32.49
C SER A 128 -3.57 1.32 -31.38
N TYR A 129 -4.68 0.65 -31.70
CA TYR A 129 -5.38 -0.24 -30.78
C TYR A 129 -4.45 -1.21 -30.04
N GLU A 130 -3.58 -1.92 -30.78
CA GLU A 130 -2.63 -2.87 -30.18
C GLU A 130 -1.61 -2.18 -29.28
N GLY A 131 -1.16 -0.98 -29.65
CA GLY A 131 -0.29 -0.16 -28.80
C GLY A 131 -0.98 0.24 -27.49
N GLN A 132 -2.23 0.70 -27.57
CA GLN A 132 -3.03 1.05 -26.39
C GLN A 132 -3.26 -0.18 -25.50
N ARG A 133 -3.62 -1.32 -26.08
CA ARG A 133 -3.83 -2.58 -25.36
C ARG A 133 -2.56 -3.05 -24.67
N ALA A 134 -1.40 -2.99 -25.33
CA ALA A 134 -0.12 -3.33 -24.72
C ALA A 134 0.19 -2.42 -23.51
N GLU A 135 0.02 -1.10 -23.67
CA GLU A 135 0.22 -0.14 -22.57
C GLU A 135 -0.73 -0.40 -21.40
N ILE A 136 -2.01 -0.64 -21.66
CA ILE A 136 -3.02 -0.83 -20.60
C ILE A 136 -2.82 -2.18 -19.89
N CYS A 137 -2.72 -3.28 -20.64
CA CYS A 137 -2.56 -4.62 -20.09
C CYS A 137 -1.25 -4.76 -19.30
N GLY A 138 -0.15 -4.16 -19.76
CA GLY A 138 1.16 -4.20 -19.08
C GLY A 138 1.22 -3.42 -17.77
N GLN A 139 0.24 -2.54 -17.52
CA GLN A 139 0.21 -1.67 -16.35
C GLN A 139 -0.79 -2.11 -15.27
N ARG A 140 -1.66 -3.05 -15.59
CA ARG A 140 -2.81 -3.39 -14.76
C ARG A 140 -2.39 -4.08 -13.45
N ARG A 141 -2.25 -3.27 -12.40
CA ARG A 141 -2.10 -3.72 -11.00
C ARG A 141 -3.40 -3.71 -10.20
N SER A 142 -4.39 -2.96 -10.68
CA SER A 142 -5.75 -2.89 -10.11
C SER A 142 -6.78 -3.03 -11.24
N ARG A 143 -8.06 -3.17 -10.88
CA ARG A 143 -9.16 -3.16 -11.85
C ARG A 143 -9.57 -1.74 -12.27
N LEU A 144 -8.89 -0.70 -11.77
CA LEU A 144 -9.13 0.68 -12.14
C LEU A 144 -7.96 1.19 -12.98
N PHE A 145 -8.26 1.99 -13.99
CA PHE A 145 -7.24 2.54 -14.88
C PHE A 145 -7.40 4.05 -15.01
N HIS A 146 -6.35 4.82 -14.78
CA HIS A 146 -6.34 6.24 -15.11
C HIS A 146 -5.48 6.44 -16.37
N PRO A 147 -6.05 6.95 -17.47
CA PRO A 147 -5.28 7.23 -18.67
C PRO A 147 -4.20 8.30 -18.38
N PRO A 148 -2.99 8.18 -18.96
CA PRO A 148 -2.00 9.25 -18.94
C PRO A 148 -2.62 10.58 -19.39
N ARG A 149 -2.42 11.64 -18.59
CA ARG A 149 -3.00 12.99 -18.81
C ARG A 149 -4.54 13.02 -18.93
N GLY A 150 -5.23 11.93 -18.61
CA GLY A 150 -6.68 11.80 -18.80
C GLY A 150 -7.12 11.66 -20.26
N ALA A 151 -6.20 11.46 -21.22
CA ALA A 151 -6.53 11.35 -22.64
C ALA A 151 -6.97 9.92 -23.00
N TYR A 152 -8.12 9.79 -23.65
CA TYR A 152 -8.67 8.49 -24.07
C TYR A 152 -9.52 8.63 -25.35
N ASN A 153 -9.72 7.52 -26.06
CA ASN A 153 -10.65 7.41 -27.18
C ASN A 153 -11.42 6.08 -27.12
N ALA A 154 -12.24 5.77 -28.14
CA ALA A 154 -13.01 4.53 -28.19
C ALA A 154 -12.13 3.27 -28.14
N ASP A 155 -10.96 3.30 -28.77
CA ASP A 155 -9.98 2.22 -28.71
C ASP A 155 -9.43 2.04 -27.30
N THR A 156 -9.25 3.12 -26.54
CA THR A 156 -8.81 3.06 -25.14
C THR A 156 -9.82 2.30 -24.30
N LEU A 157 -11.12 2.59 -24.46
CA LEU A 157 -12.18 1.93 -23.69
C LEU A 157 -12.30 0.45 -24.06
N ARG A 158 -12.22 0.13 -25.36
CA ARG A 158 -12.19 -1.26 -25.85
C ARG A 158 -10.98 -2.01 -25.29
N ALA A 159 -9.78 -1.44 -25.41
CA ALA A 159 -8.56 -2.05 -24.92
C ALA A 159 -8.60 -2.25 -23.40
N ALA A 160 -9.16 -1.29 -22.65
CA ALA A 160 -9.38 -1.42 -21.22
C ALA A 160 -10.31 -2.59 -20.88
N ALA A 161 -11.44 -2.73 -21.58
CA ALA A 161 -12.36 -3.85 -21.40
C ALA A 161 -11.68 -5.20 -21.69
N ASP A 162 -10.97 -5.32 -22.82
CA ASP A 162 -10.21 -6.52 -23.20
C ASP A 162 -9.12 -6.86 -22.19
N CYS A 163 -8.50 -5.83 -21.61
CA CYS A 163 -7.55 -5.95 -20.51
C CYS A 163 -8.25 -6.12 -19.15
N GLY A 164 -9.54 -6.39 -19.05
CA GLY A 164 -10.26 -6.65 -17.78
C GLY A 164 -10.27 -5.49 -16.78
N VAL A 165 -10.13 -4.25 -17.26
CA VAL A 165 -10.36 -3.03 -16.48
C VAL A 165 -11.85 -2.95 -16.15
N ARG A 166 -12.17 -2.71 -14.87
CA ARG A 166 -13.54 -2.45 -14.43
C ARG A 166 -13.95 -1.01 -14.71
N ALA A 167 -13.05 -0.05 -14.54
CA ALA A 167 -13.40 1.34 -14.83
C ALA A 167 -12.19 2.17 -15.23
N VAL A 168 -12.42 3.06 -16.18
CA VAL A 168 -11.49 4.12 -16.57
C VAL A 168 -11.80 5.33 -15.69
N VAL A 169 -10.90 5.62 -14.76
CA VAL A 169 -11.05 6.70 -13.78
C VAL A 169 -10.46 7.97 -14.35
N LEU A 170 -11.26 9.02 -14.34
CA LEU A 170 -10.90 10.41 -14.50
C LEU A 170 -11.05 11.10 -13.14
N GLY A 171 -10.69 12.38 -13.08
CA GLY A 171 -10.84 13.17 -11.87
C GLY A 171 -10.32 14.57 -12.08
N ARG A 172 -10.68 15.44 -11.15
CA ARG A 172 -10.27 16.85 -11.16
C ARG A 172 -8.95 17.00 -10.43
N GLU A 173 -8.06 17.83 -10.95
CA GLU A 173 -6.82 18.16 -10.24
C GLU A 173 -7.15 19.02 -9.02
N PHE A 174 -6.46 18.80 -7.90
CA PHE A 174 -6.67 19.61 -6.70
C PHE A 174 -6.44 21.10 -6.96
N GLY A 175 -5.56 21.45 -7.90
CA GLY A 175 -5.32 22.82 -8.34
C GLY A 175 -6.60 23.55 -8.80
N GLU A 176 -7.58 22.83 -9.34
CA GLU A 176 -8.89 23.38 -9.75
C GLU A 176 -9.70 23.86 -8.52
N TYR A 177 -9.60 23.15 -7.39
CA TYR A 177 -10.28 23.51 -6.14
C TYR A 177 -9.52 24.57 -5.33
N ALA A 178 -8.21 24.68 -5.54
CA ALA A 178 -7.38 25.69 -4.88
C ALA A 178 -7.80 27.13 -5.22
N LEU A 179 -8.59 27.31 -6.29
CA LEU A 179 -9.14 28.59 -6.74
C LEU A 179 -10.51 28.93 -6.15
N GLY A 180 -11.02 28.13 -5.19
CA GLY A 180 -12.22 28.44 -4.41
C GLY A 180 -13.39 27.49 -4.61
N GLU A 181 -13.29 26.50 -5.49
CA GLU A 181 -14.35 25.49 -5.62
C GLU A 181 -14.53 24.66 -4.34
N GLN A 182 -15.77 24.21 -4.12
CA GLN A 182 -16.12 23.32 -3.02
C GLN A 182 -16.01 21.87 -3.47
N LEU A 183 -15.67 21.00 -2.51
CA LEU A 183 -15.74 19.56 -2.73
C LEU A 183 -17.21 19.16 -2.77
N ARG A 184 -17.52 18.19 -3.61
CA ARG A 184 -18.83 17.57 -3.74
C ARG A 184 -18.77 16.11 -3.28
N PRO A 185 -19.86 15.57 -2.69
CA PRO A 185 -19.99 14.15 -2.42
C PRO A 185 -19.63 13.34 -3.65
N GLY A 186 -18.66 12.42 -3.57
CA GLY A 186 -18.29 11.58 -4.72
C GLY A 186 -17.12 12.07 -5.56
N ASP A 187 -16.56 13.24 -5.27
CA ASP A 187 -15.43 13.77 -6.04
C ASP A 187 -14.22 12.81 -6.03
N ILE A 188 -13.67 12.58 -7.23
CA ILE A 188 -12.37 11.95 -7.44
C ILE A 188 -11.36 13.08 -7.63
N VAL A 189 -10.49 13.26 -6.63
CA VAL A 189 -9.53 14.37 -6.59
C VAL A 189 -8.13 13.83 -6.83
N ARG A 190 -7.51 14.31 -7.90
CA ARG A 190 -6.10 14.05 -8.22
C ARG A 190 -5.21 15.03 -7.48
N ALA A 191 -4.19 14.52 -6.82
CA ALA A 191 -3.22 15.33 -6.10
C ALA A 191 -1.87 14.65 -6.07
N ASP A 192 -0.81 15.44 -6.23
CA ASP A 192 0.54 14.98 -5.98
C ASP A 192 0.86 14.93 -4.46
N ALA A 193 2.05 14.42 -4.13
CA ALA A 193 2.53 14.31 -2.75
C ALA A 193 2.58 15.66 -2.01
N ARG A 194 2.88 16.76 -2.71
CA ARG A 194 3.02 18.10 -2.10
C ARG A 194 1.65 18.72 -1.81
N ALA A 195 0.71 18.58 -2.73
CA ALA A 195 -0.64 19.10 -2.65
C ALA A 195 -1.52 18.36 -1.63
N THR A 196 -1.23 17.08 -1.37
CA THR A 196 -2.06 16.21 -0.49
C THR A 196 -2.35 16.85 0.88
N GLY A 197 -1.38 17.49 1.53
CA GLY A 197 -1.59 18.11 2.84
C GLY A 197 -2.58 19.28 2.82
N ALA A 198 -2.62 20.07 1.74
CA ALA A 198 -3.60 21.13 1.57
C ALA A 198 -5.00 20.57 1.27
N LEU A 199 -5.07 19.54 0.43
CA LEU A 199 -6.31 18.81 0.15
C LEU A 199 -6.93 18.23 1.43
N LEU A 200 -6.13 17.60 2.31
CA LEU A 200 -6.64 17.02 3.55
C LEU A 200 -7.23 18.07 4.51
N ARG A 201 -6.63 19.27 4.59
CA ARG A 201 -7.19 20.39 5.37
C ARG A 201 -8.54 20.83 4.79
N ARG A 202 -8.63 20.97 3.46
CA ARG A 202 -9.87 21.33 2.77
C ARG A 202 -10.98 20.30 2.96
N ILE A 203 -10.63 19.00 2.91
CA ILE A 203 -11.53 17.88 3.20
C ILE A 203 -12.06 17.97 4.64
N GLN A 204 -11.18 18.22 5.60
CA GLN A 204 -11.56 18.33 7.01
C GLN A 204 -12.44 19.55 7.28
N GLU A 205 -12.07 20.72 6.77
CA GLU A 205 -12.83 21.97 6.92
C GLU A 205 -14.25 21.81 6.38
N GLN A 206 -14.41 21.10 5.27
CA GLN A 206 -15.72 20.84 4.67
C GLN A 206 -16.42 19.60 5.23
N GLY A 207 -15.81 18.88 6.18
CA GLY A 207 -16.40 17.72 6.84
C GLY A 207 -16.58 16.49 5.94
N TYR A 208 -15.67 16.28 4.99
CA TYR A 208 -15.63 15.08 4.15
C TYR A 208 -14.78 13.97 4.78
N ALA A 209 -15.13 12.73 4.48
CA ALA A 209 -14.28 11.57 4.70
C ALA A 209 -13.46 11.23 3.44
N VAL A 210 -12.37 10.49 3.61
CA VAL A 210 -11.61 9.92 2.49
C VAL A 210 -11.94 8.44 2.35
N GLY A 211 -12.45 8.06 1.17
CA GLY A 211 -12.75 6.67 0.81
C GLY A 211 -11.73 6.07 -0.16
N ARG A 212 -11.61 4.73 -0.15
CA ARG A 212 -10.85 4.01 -1.19
C ARG A 212 -11.72 3.87 -2.43
N LEU A 213 -11.29 4.34 -3.60
CA LEU A 213 -12.13 4.35 -4.80
C LEU A 213 -12.54 2.92 -5.23
N GLU A 214 -11.64 1.95 -5.07
CA GLU A 214 -11.86 0.54 -5.39
C GLU A 214 -13.00 -0.11 -4.59
N ASP A 215 -13.48 0.52 -3.52
CA ASP A 215 -14.61 0.01 -2.75
C ASP A 215 -15.97 0.52 -3.27
N TYR A 216 -15.97 1.60 -4.06
CA TYR A 216 -17.16 2.26 -4.58
C TYR A 216 -17.40 2.00 -6.07
N VAL A 217 -16.40 1.42 -6.75
CA VAL A 217 -16.39 1.14 -8.19
C VAL A 217 -16.31 -0.36 -8.48
#